data_AF-A0A1L8Q655-F1
#
_entry.id   AF-A0A1L8Q655-F1
#
_cell.length_a   1.000
_cell.length_b   1.000
_cell.length_c   1.000
_cell.angle_alpha   90.00
_cell.angle_beta   90.00
_cell.angle_gamma   90.00
#
_symmetry.space_group_name_H-M   'P 1'
#
loop_
_entity.id
_entity.type
_entity.pdbx_description
1 polymer ?
#
loop_
_entity_poly.entity_id
_entity_poly.type
_entity_poly.pdbx_seq_one_letter_code
_entity_poly.pdbx_strand_id
1 'polypeptide(L)'
;MRSIDSEYLPEIVYHEPIILNNEVHIFDTMFDQFDAIIQEYYTKDDEFILNLSSGTPQIKSALFVLNRLSEINVKAVQVPSPEKKSNAGVRHDDSEDIDVLIDTNMDNKQDYVDRTIEDTSDKFKQGLMKKTLRDFIKKYDYKASLEIANQLPDFPGLKDCRKKLQDIVDSLDRQDIPQVLQKKKWSEEQKKVLNAYLTIDLQKERGNFSEGLIRIKNLTEFILEDYIENRYPEFLDNYVNESEKYYLGIQDYNKILQIKNRTLYYKIKPILKINKTRNTVAHKLDPLDSEELKQLGPVLKTLKGLVKEQYQLTEKDFNFYKDLNKELLELLK
;
A
#
# COMPACT_ATOMS: atom_id res chain seq x y z
N MET A 1 -32.89 -45.32 -10.20
CA MET A 1 -31.50 -45.16 -9.73
C MET A 1 -31.40 -43.73 -9.23
N ARG A 2 -31.05 -43.56 -7.94
CA ARG A 2 -30.98 -42.25 -7.25
C ARG A 2 -29.75 -41.46 -7.76
N SER A 3 -29.77 -40.13 -7.66
CA SER A 3 -28.58 -39.31 -7.99
C SER A 3 -27.59 -39.21 -6.83
N ILE A 4 -28.07 -39.37 -5.60
CA ILE A 4 -27.24 -39.51 -4.40
C ILE A 4 -26.85 -40.99 -4.25
N ASP A 5 -25.57 -41.24 -4.02
CA ASP A 5 -25.04 -42.58 -3.75
C ASP A 5 -25.72 -43.15 -2.49
N SER A 6 -26.14 -44.41 -2.52
CA SER A 6 -26.71 -45.09 -1.35
C SER A 6 -25.72 -45.22 -0.19
N GLU A 7 -24.42 -45.13 -0.47
CA GLU A 7 -23.36 -45.13 0.54
C GLU A 7 -23.04 -43.73 1.09
N TYR A 8 -23.64 -42.66 0.52
CA TYR A 8 -23.47 -41.30 1.03
C TYR A 8 -24.30 -41.07 2.29
N LEU A 9 -23.63 -41.13 3.44
CA LEU A 9 -24.21 -40.94 4.77
C LEU A 9 -23.53 -39.72 5.44
N PRO A 10 -24.00 -38.49 5.17
CA PRO A 10 -23.40 -37.30 5.74
C PRO A 10 -23.69 -37.19 7.24
N GLU A 11 -22.73 -36.67 8.01
CA GLU A 11 -22.98 -36.23 9.37
C GLU A 11 -23.71 -34.87 9.33
N ILE A 12 -24.88 -34.79 9.97
CA ILE A 12 -25.65 -33.56 10.09
C ILE A 12 -25.45 -33.01 11.51
N VAL A 13 -24.73 -31.90 11.61
CA VAL A 13 -24.50 -31.20 12.88
C VAL A 13 -25.42 -29.99 12.97
N TYR A 14 -26.21 -29.93 14.04
CA TYR A 14 -27.07 -28.79 14.33
C TYR A 14 -26.39 -27.86 15.33
N HIS A 15 -26.13 -26.63 14.92
CA HIS A 15 -25.68 -25.57 15.82
C HIS A 15 -26.88 -24.91 16.49
N GLU A 16 -27.12 -25.28 17.75
CA GLU A 16 -28.19 -24.70 18.58
C GLU A 16 -27.93 -23.30 19.19
N PRO A 17 -26.74 -22.65 19.19
CA PRO A 17 -26.63 -21.31 19.76
C PRO A 17 -27.62 -20.38 19.07
N ILE A 18 -28.52 -19.83 19.88
CA ILE A 18 -29.70 -19.08 19.48
C ILE A 18 -29.24 -17.83 18.76
N ILE A 19 -29.28 -17.84 17.42
CA ILE A 19 -29.45 -16.58 16.69
C ILE A 19 -30.85 -16.11 17.05
N LEU A 20 -30.96 -15.21 18.03
CA LEU A 20 -32.25 -14.69 18.44
C LEU A 20 -32.91 -14.07 17.20
N ASN A 21 -34.18 -14.40 16.96
CA ASN A 21 -34.88 -13.96 15.74
C ASN A 21 -34.86 -12.42 15.58
N ASN A 22 -34.78 -11.68 16.68
CA ASN A 22 -34.62 -10.22 16.68
C ASN A 22 -33.23 -9.73 16.27
N GLU A 23 -32.25 -10.59 16.02
CA GLU A 23 -30.88 -10.23 15.62
C GLU A 23 -30.49 -10.79 14.24
N VAL A 24 -31.27 -11.74 13.68
CA VAL A 24 -31.04 -12.35 12.35
C VAL A 24 -30.96 -11.31 11.22
N HIS A 25 -31.57 -10.14 11.41
CA HIS A 25 -31.57 -9.04 10.46
C HIS A 25 -30.35 -8.11 10.56
N ILE A 26 -29.45 -8.36 11.53
CA ILE A 26 -28.23 -7.58 11.78
C ILE A 26 -27.05 -8.28 11.10
N PHE A 27 -26.42 -7.60 10.14
CA PHE A 27 -25.31 -8.18 9.37
C PHE A 27 -24.11 -8.56 10.25
N ASP A 28 -23.66 -7.66 11.13
CA ASP A 28 -22.47 -7.89 11.97
C ASP A 28 -22.67 -9.10 12.90
N THR A 29 -23.86 -9.25 13.49
CA THR A 29 -24.19 -10.44 14.28
C THR A 29 -24.10 -11.72 13.45
N MET A 30 -24.59 -11.73 12.21
CA MET A 30 -24.48 -12.90 11.35
C MET A 30 -23.03 -13.16 10.95
N PHE A 31 -22.26 -12.11 10.67
CA PHE A 31 -20.85 -12.22 10.33
C PHE A 31 -20.06 -12.92 11.45
N ASP A 32 -20.18 -12.43 12.69
CA ASP A 32 -19.44 -12.99 13.83
C ASP A 32 -19.83 -14.45 14.14
N GLN A 33 -21.14 -14.76 14.08
CA GLN A 33 -21.64 -16.12 14.35
C GLN A 33 -21.14 -17.11 13.30
N PHE A 34 -21.25 -16.77 12.01
CA PHE A 34 -20.81 -17.67 10.94
C PHE A 34 -19.29 -17.73 10.83
N ASP A 35 -18.54 -16.68 11.17
CA ASP A 35 -17.08 -16.77 11.28
C ASP A 35 -16.70 -17.81 12.33
N ALA A 36 -17.27 -17.73 13.54
CA ALA A 36 -16.98 -18.67 14.62
C ALA A 36 -17.27 -20.13 14.22
N ILE A 37 -18.42 -20.39 13.56
CA ILE A 37 -18.77 -21.72 13.05
C ILE A 37 -17.76 -22.17 11.99
N ILE A 38 -17.44 -21.34 11.00
CA ILE A 38 -16.49 -21.71 9.94
C ILE A 38 -15.11 -22.04 10.54
N GLN A 39 -14.62 -21.25 11.51
CA GLN A 39 -13.33 -21.52 12.16
C GLN A 39 -13.32 -22.81 12.99
N GLU A 40 -14.47 -23.27 13.49
CA GLU A 40 -14.57 -24.54 14.24
C GLU A 40 -14.32 -25.75 13.34
N TYR A 41 -14.83 -25.73 12.10
CA TYR A 41 -14.76 -26.85 11.17
C TYR A 41 -13.72 -26.70 10.07
N TYR A 42 -13.22 -25.49 9.82
CA TYR A 42 -12.27 -25.28 8.74
C TYR A 42 -10.94 -25.97 9.04
N THR A 43 -10.60 -26.93 8.20
CA THR A 43 -9.26 -27.50 8.12
C THR A 43 -8.62 -27.08 6.79
N LYS A 44 -7.28 -27.00 6.74
CA LYS A 44 -6.58 -26.65 5.48
C LYS A 44 -6.63 -27.76 4.43
N ASP A 45 -6.99 -28.97 4.85
CA ASP A 45 -6.90 -30.18 4.04
C ASP A 45 -8.27 -30.60 3.45
N ASP A 46 -9.39 -30.16 4.06
CA ASP A 46 -10.73 -30.47 3.59
C ASP A 46 -11.29 -29.43 2.60
N GLU A 47 -12.20 -29.89 1.75
CA GLU A 47 -12.99 -29.00 0.89
C GLU A 47 -14.16 -28.41 1.67
N PHE A 48 -14.14 -27.09 1.87
CA PHE A 48 -15.23 -26.37 2.51
C PHE A 48 -16.15 -25.74 1.44
N ILE A 49 -17.46 -25.96 1.56
CA ILE A 49 -18.47 -25.42 0.62
C ILE A 49 -19.51 -24.60 1.40
N LEU A 50 -19.66 -23.33 1.01
CA LEU A 50 -20.66 -22.41 1.56
C LEU A 50 -21.84 -22.25 0.62
N ASN A 51 -23.04 -22.54 1.13
CA ASN A 51 -24.29 -22.28 0.44
C ASN A 51 -24.70 -20.80 0.59
N LEU A 52 -24.69 -20.05 -0.51
CA LEU A 52 -25.08 -18.63 -0.54
C LEU A 52 -26.56 -18.39 -0.92
N SER A 53 -27.37 -19.45 -0.98
CA SER A 53 -28.76 -19.42 -1.48
C SER A 53 -29.82 -19.70 -0.44
N SER A 54 -29.46 -20.27 0.70
CA SER A 54 -30.35 -20.48 1.85
C SER A 54 -30.17 -19.43 2.94
N GLY A 55 -31.19 -19.24 3.79
CA GLY A 55 -31.17 -18.26 4.88
C GLY A 55 -31.62 -16.84 4.50
N THR A 56 -31.58 -15.93 5.48
CA THR A 56 -31.94 -14.52 5.28
C THR A 56 -30.91 -13.81 4.40
N PRO A 57 -31.27 -12.67 3.77
CA PRO A 57 -30.31 -11.87 3.01
C PRO A 57 -29.04 -11.53 3.78
N GLN A 58 -29.14 -11.33 5.10
CA GLN A 58 -28.01 -11.03 5.98
C GLN A 58 -27.06 -12.21 6.12
N ILE A 59 -27.59 -13.43 6.34
CA ILE A 59 -26.79 -14.65 6.40
C ILE A 59 -26.03 -14.86 5.09
N LYS A 60 -26.74 -14.76 3.96
CA LYS A 60 -26.13 -14.88 2.63
C LYS A 60 -25.02 -13.86 2.41
N SER A 61 -25.24 -12.62 2.83
CA SER A 61 -24.26 -11.54 2.71
C SER A 61 -23.04 -11.78 3.61
N ALA A 62 -23.26 -12.25 4.85
CA ALA A 62 -22.18 -12.55 5.79
C ALA A 62 -21.28 -13.66 5.25
N LEU A 63 -21.86 -14.79 4.83
CA LEU A 63 -21.14 -15.91 4.22
C LEU A 63 -20.39 -15.48 2.95
N PHE A 64 -21.03 -14.63 2.11
CA PHE A 64 -20.38 -14.06 0.95
C PHE A 64 -19.14 -13.25 1.34
N VAL A 65 -19.22 -12.37 2.35
CA VAL A 65 -18.08 -11.53 2.75
C VAL A 65 -16.98 -12.37 3.43
N LEU A 66 -17.35 -13.29 4.32
CA LEU A 66 -16.40 -14.20 5.00
C LEU A 66 -15.55 -14.98 4.01
N ASN A 67 -16.18 -15.53 2.96
CA ASN A 67 -15.48 -16.27 1.91
C ASN A 67 -14.51 -15.40 1.05
N ARG A 68 -14.40 -14.10 1.29
CA ARG A 68 -13.49 -13.23 0.50
C ARG A 68 -12.53 -12.41 1.36
N LEU A 69 -12.85 -12.20 2.63
CA LEU A 69 -11.95 -11.54 3.58
C LEU A 69 -11.03 -12.54 4.29
N SER A 70 -11.52 -13.75 4.53
CA SER A 70 -10.74 -14.77 5.21
C SER A 70 -9.85 -15.49 4.18
N GLU A 71 -8.60 -15.80 4.51
CA GLU A 71 -7.68 -16.59 3.66
C GLU A 71 -8.09 -18.08 3.55
N ILE A 72 -9.36 -18.36 3.83
CA ILE A 72 -9.95 -19.68 3.94
C ILE A 72 -10.30 -20.12 2.52
N ASN A 73 -9.73 -21.22 2.07
CA ASN A 73 -9.97 -21.75 0.73
C ASN A 73 -11.37 -22.40 0.65
N VAL A 74 -12.41 -21.59 0.51
CA VAL A 74 -13.81 -22.04 0.55
C VAL A 74 -14.50 -21.82 -0.79
N LYS A 75 -15.16 -22.86 -1.29
CA LYS A 75 -16.05 -22.71 -2.45
C LYS A 75 -17.37 -22.10 -2.02
N ALA A 76 -17.82 -21.07 -2.71
CA ALA A 76 -19.17 -20.53 -2.51
C ALA A 76 -20.07 -20.98 -3.64
N VAL A 77 -21.22 -21.54 -3.32
CA VAL A 77 -22.17 -22.06 -4.30
C VAL A 77 -23.52 -21.38 -4.15
N GLN A 78 -24.09 -20.99 -5.29
CA GLN A 78 -25.46 -20.53 -5.41
C GLN A 78 -26.32 -21.60 -6.07
N VAL A 79 -27.58 -21.70 -5.66
CA VAL A 79 -28.60 -22.61 -6.21
C VAL A 79 -29.82 -21.77 -6.58
N PRO A 80 -30.01 -21.41 -7.86
CA PRO A 80 -31.20 -20.72 -8.35
C PRO A 80 -32.45 -21.57 -8.12
N SER A 81 -33.60 -20.95 -7.88
CA SER A 81 -34.87 -21.66 -7.75
C SER A 81 -35.22 -22.44 -9.04
N PRO A 82 -36.01 -23.52 -8.95
CA PRO A 82 -36.44 -24.28 -10.13
C PRO A 82 -37.16 -23.39 -11.15
N GLU A 83 -37.94 -22.43 -10.66
CA GLU A 83 -38.68 -21.43 -11.45
C GLU A 83 -37.80 -20.28 -11.99
N LYS A 84 -36.51 -20.25 -11.64
CA LYS A 84 -35.54 -19.19 -11.99
C LYS A 84 -36.01 -17.78 -11.63
N LYS A 85 -36.82 -17.67 -10.56
CA LYS A 85 -37.42 -16.43 -10.04
C LYS A 85 -37.31 -16.35 -8.52
N SER A 86 -37.56 -15.17 -7.97
CA SER A 86 -37.58 -14.96 -6.51
C SER A 86 -38.62 -15.87 -5.85
N ASN A 87 -38.22 -16.52 -4.75
CA ASN A 87 -39.14 -17.26 -3.87
C ASN A 87 -39.89 -16.33 -2.89
N ALA A 88 -39.91 -15.02 -3.14
CA ALA A 88 -40.61 -14.06 -2.29
C ALA A 88 -42.10 -14.43 -2.17
N GLY A 89 -42.57 -14.63 -0.94
CA GLY A 89 -43.96 -14.99 -0.64
C GLY A 89 -44.25 -16.50 -0.61
N VAL A 90 -43.27 -17.35 -0.90
CA VAL A 90 -43.37 -18.80 -0.66
C VAL A 90 -43.16 -19.04 0.84
N ARG A 91 -44.07 -19.76 1.48
CA ARG A 91 -43.90 -20.14 2.90
C ARG A 91 -42.78 -21.17 3.00
N HIS A 92 -41.91 -20.99 3.99
CA HIS A 92 -40.94 -22.01 4.38
C HIS A 92 -41.68 -23.08 5.17
N ASP A 93 -41.36 -24.34 4.90
CA ASP A 93 -41.82 -25.45 5.73
C ASP A 93 -40.85 -25.59 6.89
N ASP A 94 -41.32 -25.23 8.08
CA ASP A 94 -40.55 -25.31 9.32
C ASP A 94 -40.93 -26.56 10.13
N SER A 95 -41.74 -27.47 9.54
CA SER A 95 -42.40 -28.58 10.25
C SER A 95 -41.99 -29.97 9.79
N GLU A 96 -41.47 -30.11 8.56
CA GLU A 96 -40.97 -31.38 8.06
C GLU A 96 -39.56 -31.70 8.56
N ASP A 97 -39.35 -32.97 8.92
CA ASP A 97 -38.06 -33.50 9.37
C ASP A 97 -37.04 -33.49 8.21
N ILE A 98 -35.77 -33.20 8.51
CA ILE A 98 -34.72 -33.12 7.48
C ILE A 98 -34.55 -34.46 6.75
N ASP A 99 -34.70 -35.58 7.46
CA ASP A 99 -34.54 -36.91 6.89
C ASP A 99 -35.65 -37.17 5.87
N VAL A 100 -36.87 -36.68 6.16
CA VAL A 100 -38.01 -36.73 5.23
C VAL A 100 -37.76 -35.85 4.01
N LEU A 101 -37.23 -34.64 4.18
CA LEU A 101 -36.90 -33.74 3.07
C LEU A 101 -35.82 -34.33 2.15
N ILE A 102 -34.83 -35.02 2.73
CA ILE A 102 -33.78 -35.71 1.97
C ILE A 102 -34.36 -36.91 1.22
N ASP A 103 -35.15 -37.76 1.89
CA ASP A 103 -35.74 -38.95 1.29
C ASP A 103 -36.74 -38.64 0.17
N THR A 104 -37.44 -37.52 0.27
CA THR A 104 -38.45 -37.07 -0.70
C THR A 104 -37.92 -36.06 -1.72
N ASN A 105 -36.61 -35.78 -1.72
CA ASN A 105 -35.99 -34.85 -2.65
C ASN A 105 -36.29 -35.22 -4.11
N MET A 106 -37.07 -34.37 -4.78
CA MET A 106 -37.50 -34.58 -6.17
C MET A 106 -36.34 -34.54 -7.18
N ASP A 107 -35.22 -33.90 -6.82
CA ASP A 107 -34.00 -33.88 -7.63
C ASP A 107 -33.15 -35.17 -7.43
N ASN A 108 -33.57 -36.11 -6.57
CA ASN A 108 -32.89 -37.38 -6.33
C ASN A 108 -33.12 -38.44 -7.43
N LYS A 109 -32.82 -38.08 -8.68
CA LYS A 109 -33.04 -38.88 -9.88
C LYS A 109 -31.86 -38.74 -10.85
N GLN A 110 -31.57 -39.78 -11.63
CA GLN A 110 -30.42 -39.80 -12.55
C GLN A 110 -30.38 -38.64 -13.57
N ASP A 111 -31.54 -38.15 -14.00
CA ASP A 111 -31.72 -37.08 -14.98
C ASP A 111 -31.85 -35.69 -14.32
N TYR A 112 -31.28 -35.50 -13.13
CA TYR A 112 -31.32 -34.20 -12.46
C TYR A 112 -30.58 -33.14 -13.29
N VAL A 113 -31.07 -31.90 -13.19
CA VAL A 113 -30.40 -30.74 -13.77
C VAL A 113 -29.56 -30.11 -12.67
N ASP A 114 -28.24 -30.12 -12.84
CA ASP A 114 -27.36 -29.35 -11.96
C ASP A 114 -27.66 -27.86 -12.09
N ARG A 115 -28.11 -27.26 -10.99
CA ARG A 115 -28.42 -25.84 -10.88
C ARG A 115 -27.36 -25.09 -10.08
N THR A 116 -26.33 -25.77 -9.58
CA THR A 116 -25.29 -25.13 -8.79
C THR A 116 -24.47 -24.17 -9.64
N ILE A 117 -24.15 -23.02 -9.07
CA ILE A 117 -23.30 -21.99 -9.69
C ILE A 117 -22.22 -21.65 -8.67
N GLU A 118 -20.98 -21.97 -8.98
CA GLU A 118 -19.84 -21.54 -8.17
C GLU A 118 -19.63 -20.04 -8.34
N ASP A 119 -19.67 -19.31 -7.23
CA ASP A 119 -19.46 -17.87 -7.19
C ASP A 119 -17.96 -17.56 -7.03
N THR A 120 -17.35 -16.97 -8.06
CA THR A 120 -15.93 -16.57 -8.04
C THR A 120 -15.72 -15.21 -7.38
N SER A 121 -16.75 -14.36 -7.37
CA SER A 121 -16.72 -12.99 -6.85
C SER A 121 -15.65 -12.08 -7.43
N ASP A 122 -15.23 -12.31 -8.68
CA ASP A 122 -14.07 -11.62 -9.27
C ASP A 122 -14.17 -10.09 -9.18
N LYS A 123 -15.36 -9.53 -9.41
CA LYS A 123 -15.59 -8.08 -9.31
C LYS A 123 -15.41 -7.54 -7.90
N PHE A 124 -15.84 -8.28 -6.88
CA PHE A 124 -15.69 -7.88 -5.49
C PHE A 124 -14.21 -7.93 -5.07
N LYS A 125 -13.52 -9.03 -5.40
CA LYS A 125 -12.07 -9.18 -5.17
C LYS A 125 -11.27 -8.07 -5.85
N GLN A 126 -11.57 -7.79 -7.12
CA GLN A 126 -10.96 -6.67 -7.87
C GLN A 126 -11.24 -5.31 -7.20
N GLY A 127 -12.45 -5.10 -6.68
CA GLY A 127 -12.80 -3.89 -5.92
C GLY A 127 -11.96 -3.74 -4.65
N LEU A 128 -11.77 -4.81 -3.89
CA LEU A 128 -10.92 -4.81 -2.70
C LEU A 128 -9.45 -4.54 -3.05
N MET A 129 -8.91 -5.24 -4.06
CA MET A 129 -7.54 -5.01 -4.54
C MET A 129 -7.34 -3.59 -5.07
N LYS A 130 -8.32 -3.03 -5.81
CA LYS A 130 -8.29 -1.63 -6.27
C LYS A 130 -8.28 -0.65 -5.10
N LYS A 131 -9.03 -0.92 -4.03
CA LYS A 131 -8.97 -0.14 -2.78
C LYS A 131 -7.58 -0.23 -2.12
N THR A 132 -7.06 -1.45 -1.94
CA THR A 132 -5.73 -1.70 -1.36
C THR A 132 -4.61 -1.00 -2.14
N LEU A 133 -4.63 -1.09 -3.47
CA LEU A 133 -3.73 -0.36 -4.36
C LEU A 133 -3.75 1.15 -4.08
N ARG A 134 -4.95 1.75 -3.98
CA ARG A 134 -5.10 3.17 -3.68
C ARG A 134 -4.55 3.54 -2.31
N ASP A 135 -4.69 2.65 -1.32
CA ASP A 135 -4.20 2.90 0.03
C ASP A 135 -2.67 2.81 0.11
N PHE A 136 -2.04 1.90 -0.62
CA PHE A 136 -0.57 1.88 -0.76
C PHE A 136 -0.03 3.11 -1.47
N ILE A 137 -0.68 3.58 -2.54
CA ILE A 137 -0.29 4.83 -3.22
C ILE A 137 -0.32 6.01 -2.24
N LYS A 138 -1.39 6.15 -1.43
CA LYS A 138 -1.49 7.24 -0.42
C LYS A 138 -0.37 7.19 0.62
N LYS A 139 0.11 5.99 0.95
CA LYS A 139 1.24 5.76 1.88
C LYS A 139 2.60 5.83 1.18
N TYR A 140 2.63 6.19 -0.10
CA TYR A 140 3.83 6.23 -0.94
C TYR A 140 4.52 4.87 -1.10
N ASP A 141 3.86 3.75 -0.84
CA ASP A 141 4.42 2.41 -1.04
C ASP A 141 4.24 1.97 -2.49
N TYR A 142 5.09 2.49 -3.36
CA TYR A 142 5.01 2.26 -4.80
C TYR A 142 5.34 0.82 -5.19
N LYS A 143 6.13 0.11 -4.39
CA LYS A 143 6.50 -1.28 -4.67
C LYS A 143 5.30 -2.21 -4.41
N ALA A 144 4.66 -2.09 -3.25
CA ALA A 144 3.42 -2.82 -2.96
C ALA A 144 2.29 -2.40 -3.92
N SER A 145 2.22 -1.12 -4.27
CA SER A 145 1.26 -0.64 -5.28
C SER A 145 1.46 -1.33 -6.63
N LEU A 146 2.70 -1.42 -7.13
CA LEU A 146 3.01 -2.08 -8.39
C LEU A 146 2.64 -3.58 -8.35
N GLU A 147 2.94 -4.24 -7.24
CA GLU A 147 2.64 -5.66 -7.04
C GLU A 147 1.12 -5.93 -7.16
N ILE A 148 0.30 -5.19 -6.40
CA ILE A 148 -1.17 -5.31 -6.48
C ILE A 148 -1.68 -4.91 -7.88
N ALA A 149 -1.13 -3.85 -8.46
CA ALA A 149 -1.52 -3.41 -9.80
C ALA A 149 -1.26 -4.50 -10.84
N ASN A 150 -0.20 -5.28 -10.74
CA ASN A 150 0.14 -6.36 -11.68
C ASN A 150 -0.77 -7.60 -11.55
N GLN A 151 -1.40 -7.81 -10.40
CA GLN A 151 -2.34 -8.92 -10.17
C GLN A 151 -3.76 -8.62 -10.66
N LEU A 152 -4.13 -7.35 -10.83
CA LEU A 152 -5.45 -6.94 -11.30
C LEU A 152 -5.64 -7.22 -12.81
N PRO A 153 -6.85 -7.58 -13.28
CA PRO A 153 -7.14 -7.56 -14.71
C PRO A 153 -7.14 -6.12 -15.25
N ASP A 154 -6.91 -5.96 -16.55
CA ASP A 154 -6.85 -4.64 -17.18
C ASP A 154 -8.20 -3.91 -17.11
N PHE A 155 -8.14 -2.63 -16.73
CA PHE A 155 -9.24 -1.67 -16.80
C PHE A 155 -8.71 -0.30 -17.23
N PRO A 156 -9.58 0.64 -17.68
CA PRO A 156 -9.15 1.95 -18.15
C PRO A 156 -8.25 2.66 -17.13
N GLY A 157 -7.07 3.12 -17.57
CA GLY A 157 -6.08 3.78 -16.73
C GLY A 157 -5.10 2.86 -16.00
N LEU A 158 -5.39 1.57 -15.79
CA LEU A 158 -4.49 0.66 -15.08
C LEU A 158 -3.15 0.48 -15.81
N LYS A 159 -3.15 0.38 -17.13
CA LYS A 159 -1.93 0.24 -17.93
C LYS A 159 -0.96 1.42 -17.73
N ASP A 160 -1.48 2.64 -17.73
CA ASP A 160 -0.67 3.84 -17.48
C ASP A 160 -0.24 3.94 -16.02
N CYS A 161 -1.10 3.52 -15.09
CA CYS A 161 -0.78 3.42 -13.67
C CYS A 161 0.40 2.46 -13.44
N ARG A 162 0.35 1.24 -14.00
CA ARG A 162 1.44 0.25 -13.96
C ARG A 162 2.74 0.82 -14.51
N LYS A 163 2.69 1.46 -15.68
CA LYS A 163 3.88 2.05 -16.30
C LYS A 163 4.53 3.13 -15.42
N LYS A 164 3.73 4.00 -14.81
CA LYS A 164 4.22 5.05 -13.90
C LYS A 164 4.76 4.46 -12.60
N LEU A 165 4.08 3.49 -12.02
CA LEU A 165 4.56 2.77 -10.82
C LEU A 165 5.89 2.08 -11.11
N GLN A 166 6.01 1.38 -12.24
CA GLN A 166 7.25 0.72 -12.66
C GLN A 166 8.41 1.71 -12.80
N ASP A 167 8.21 2.83 -13.51
CA ASP A 167 9.22 3.89 -13.66
C ASP A 167 9.74 4.38 -12.30
N ILE A 168 8.84 4.60 -11.35
CA ILE A 168 9.18 5.11 -10.02
C ILE A 168 9.89 4.04 -9.18
N VAL A 169 9.42 2.79 -9.22
CA VAL A 169 10.06 1.68 -8.51
C VAL A 169 11.47 1.44 -9.04
N ASP A 170 11.64 1.34 -10.35
CA ASP A 170 12.95 1.13 -10.98
C ASP A 170 13.92 2.26 -10.65
N SER A 171 13.43 3.50 -10.65
CA SER A 171 14.24 4.68 -10.33
C SER A 171 14.65 4.70 -8.85
N LEU A 172 13.74 4.41 -7.94
CA LEU A 172 14.05 4.37 -6.50
C LEU A 172 15.03 3.24 -6.16
N ASP A 173 14.87 2.06 -6.75
CA ASP A 173 15.73 0.90 -6.52
C ASP A 173 17.19 1.18 -6.96
N ARG A 174 17.37 1.99 -8.00
CA ARG A 174 18.69 2.34 -8.56
C ARG A 174 19.22 3.71 -8.13
N GLN A 175 18.44 4.46 -7.35
CA GLN A 175 18.68 5.88 -7.06
C GLN A 175 18.80 6.75 -8.32
N ASP A 176 18.08 6.38 -9.39
CA ASP A 176 18.03 7.11 -10.66
C ASP A 176 16.90 8.15 -10.66
N ILE A 177 16.87 8.99 -11.69
CA ILE A 177 15.88 10.05 -11.88
C ILE A 177 14.69 9.48 -12.67
N PRO A 178 13.46 9.47 -12.12
CA PRO A 178 12.26 9.04 -12.82
C PRO A 178 12.09 9.66 -14.21
N GLN A 179 11.58 8.91 -15.18
CA GLN A 179 11.40 9.41 -16.54
C GLN A 179 10.51 10.65 -16.60
N VAL A 180 9.55 10.77 -15.69
CA VAL A 180 8.69 11.96 -15.59
C VAL A 180 9.51 13.21 -15.22
N LEU A 181 10.49 13.08 -14.34
CA LEU A 181 11.42 14.17 -14.00
C LEU A 181 12.44 14.40 -15.12
N GLN A 182 12.91 13.34 -15.80
CA GLN A 182 13.85 13.46 -16.91
C GLN A 182 13.33 14.30 -18.08
N LYS A 183 12.01 14.28 -18.32
CA LYS A 183 11.36 15.06 -19.40
C LYS A 183 11.25 16.56 -19.10
N LYS A 184 11.57 17.01 -17.88
CA LYS A 184 11.53 18.43 -17.51
C LYS A 184 12.69 19.19 -18.16
N LYS A 185 12.43 20.44 -18.56
CA LYS A 185 13.42 21.35 -19.14
C LYS A 185 14.31 21.97 -18.04
N TRP A 186 15.03 21.12 -17.34
CA TRP A 186 16.01 21.47 -16.31
C TRP A 186 17.38 20.95 -16.70
N SER A 187 18.45 21.55 -16.15
CA SER A 187 19.79 21.00 -16.29
C SER A 187 19.88 19.63 -15.60
N GLU A 188 20.89 18.85 -15.96
CA GLU A 188 21.13 17.55 -15.32
C GLU A 188 21.40 17.71 -13.82
N GLU A 189 22.10 18.77 -13.41
CA GLU A 189 22.36 19.10 -12.01
C GLU A 189 21.06 19.43 -11.27
N GLN A 190 20.18 20.25 -11.85
CA GLN A 190 18.87 20.57 -11.28
C GLN A 190 18.05 19.30 -11.04
N LYS A 191 18.01 18.37 -12.02
CA LYS A 191 17.28 17.12 -11.89
C LYS A 191 17.88 16.23 -10.80
N LYS A 192 19.22 16.08 -10.76
CA LYS A 192 19.92 15.27 -9.75
C LYS A 192 19.66 15.76 -8.33
N VAL A 193 19.83 17.06 -8.09
CA VAL A 193 19.65 17.66 -6.76
C VAL A 193 18.20 17.60 -6.32
N LEU A 194 17.26 17.91 -7.22
CA LEU A 194 15.84 17.81 -6.92
C LEU A 194 15.45 16.35 -6.62
N ASN A 195 15.91 15.37 -7.41
CA ASN A 195 15.64 13.95 -7.17
C ASN A 195 16.19 13.48 -5.82
N ALA A 196 17.42 13.90 -5.47
CA ALA A 196 18.02 13.60 -4.18
C ALA A 196 17.19 14.18 -3.02
N TYR A 197 16.74 15.45 -3.13
CA TYR A 197 15.86 16.05 -2.13
C TYR A 197 14.52 15.31 -2.04
N LEU A 198 13.87 15.04 -3.17
CA LEU A 198 12.58 14.35 -3.22
C LEU A 198 12.67 12.95 -2.63
N THR A 199 13.79 12.25 -2.83
CA THR A 199 14.04 10.95 -2.20
C THR A 199 14.10 11.07 -0.68
N ILE A 200 14.80 12.08 -0.15
CA ILE A 200 14.86 12.33 1.30
C ILE A 200 13.46 12.64 1.87
N ASP A 201 12.71 13.51 1.19
CA ASP A 201 11.36 13.89 1.61
C ASP A 201 10.40 12.68 1.55
N LEU A 202 10.54 11.82 0.53
CA LEU A 202 9.79 10.57 0.41
C LEU A 202 10.06 9.61 1.58
N GLN A 203 11.32 9.46 2.01
CA GLN A 203 11.64 8.61 3.15
C GLN A 203 11.00 9.13 4.44
N LYS A 204 10.95 10.45 4.62
CA LYS A 204 10.19 11.05 5.73
C LYS A 204 8.70 10.75 5.65
N GLU A 205 8.08 10.92 4.47
CA GLU A 205 6.65 10.63 4.30
C GLU A 205 6.31 9.16 4.56
N ARG A 206 7.27 8.24 4.33
CA ARG A 206 7.16 6.80 4.65
C ARG A 206 7.48 6.46 6.11
N GLY A 207 7.92 7.42 6.93
CA GLY A 207 8.37 7.18 8.31
C GLY A 207 9.79 6.59 8.44
N ASN A 208 10.54 6.49 7.35
CA ASN A 208 11.93 5.99 7.30
C ASN A 208 12.92 7.10 7.65
N PHE A 209 12.80 7.66 8.85
CA PHE A 209 13.50 8.88 9.25
C PHE A 209 15.03 8.77 9.26
N SER A 210 15.57 7.61 9.66
CA SER A 210 17.02 7.35 9.69
C SER A 210 17.64 7.44 8.30
N GLU A 211 16.98 6.87 7.29
CA GLU A 211 17.43 6.90 5.89
C GLU A 211 17.47 8.33 5.35
N GLY A 212 16.41 9.10 5.60
CA GLY A 212 16.37 10.52 5.26
C GLY A 212 17.51 11.29 5.95
N LEU A 213 17.69 11.07 7.25
CA LEU A 213 18.72 11.74 8.05
C LEU A 213 20.14 11.51 7.52
N ILE A 214 20.48 10.27 7.16
CA ILE A 214 21.81 9.92 6.66
C ILE A 214 22.14 10.67 5.37
N ARG A 215 21.15 10.80 4.48
CA ARG A 215 21.26 11.44 3.15
C ARG A 215 21.31 12.96 3.19
N ILE A 216 20.71 13.61 4.20
CA ILE A 216 20.70 15.08 4.33
C ILE A 216 22.13 15.65 4.28
N LYS A 217 23.07 15.01 4.99
CA LYS A 217 24.46 15.46 5.03
C LYS A 217 25.08 15.48 3.62
N ASN A 218 24.99 14.35 2.91
CA ASN A 218 25.60 14.17 1.60
C ASN A 218 25.03 15.18 0.58
N LEU A 219 23.71 15.38 0.57
CA LEU A 219 23.09 16.37 -0.30
C LEU A 219 23.51 17.79 0.06
N THR A 220 23.66 18.10 1.36
CA THR A 220 24.13 19.41 1.79
C THR A 220 25.57 19.67 1.34
N GLU A 221 26.47 18.70 1.52
CA GLU A 221 27.86 18.81 1.07
C GLU A 221 27.93 19.07 -0.44
N PHE A 222 27.19 18.29 -1.24
CA PHE A 222 27.10 18.50 -2.69
C PHE A 222 26.64 19.92 -3.07
N ILE A 223 25.58 20.43 -2.44
CA ILE A 223 25.05 21.77 -2.73
C ILE A 223 26.06 22.86 -2.32
N LEU A 224 26.78 22.66 -1.22
CA LEU A 224 27.76 23.63 -0.73
C LEU A 224 29.03 23.66 -1.59
N GLU A 225 29.48 22.50 -2.05
CA GLU A 225 30.57 22.37 -3.01
C GLU A 225 30.24 23.13 -4.30
N ASP A 226 29.12 22.78 -4.94
CA ASP A 226 28.62 23.45 -6.15
C ASP A 226 28.42 24.96 -5.95
N TYR A 227 27.91 25.38 -4.79
CA TYR A 227 27.78 26.80 -4.45
C TYR A 227 29.13 27.53 -4.44
N ILE A 228 30.15 26.93 -3.83
CA ILE A 228 31.46 27.56 -3.67
C ILE A 228 32.20 27.57 -5.00
N GLU A 229 32.22 26.46 -5.74
CA GLU A 229 32.90 26.37 -7.04
C GLU A 229 32.37 27.39 -8.05
N ASN A 230 31.04 27.50 -8.16
CA ASN A 230 30.42 28.43 -9.10
C ASN A 230 30.67 29.91 -8.75
N ARG A 231 30.90 30.23 -7.47
CA ARG A 231 31.00 31.62 -7.00
C ARG A 231 32.41 32.06 -6.64
N TYR A 232 33.28 31.12 -6.35
CA TYR A 232 34.69 31.31 -6.02
C TYR A 232 35.51 30.24 -6.76
N PRO A 233 35.66 30.37 -8.10
CA PRO A 233 36.44 29.42 -8.89
C PRO A 233 37.86 29.23 -8.32
N GLU A 234 38.40 28.02 -8.41
CA GLU A 234 39.73 27.61 -7.90
C GLU A 234 39.92 27.73 -6.37
N PHE A 235 38.92 28.23 -5.62
CA PHE A 235 39.06 28.41 -4.19
C PHE A 235 39.14 27.08 -3.44
N LEU A 236 38.32 26.09 -3.83
CA LEU A 236 38.33 24.77 -3.18
C LEU A 236 39.66 24.06 -3.42
N ASP A 237 40.20 24.08 -4.65
CA ASP A 237 41.49 23.47 -4.98
C ASP A 237 42.62 24.05 -4.12
N ASN A 238 42.68 25.38 -4.02
CA ASN A 238 43.66 26.07 -3.17
C ASN A 238 43.46 25.70 -1.70
N TYR A 239 42.22 25.69 -1.20
CA TYR A 239 41.92 25.34 0.18
C TYR A 239 42.31 23.89 0.52
N VAL A 240 42.06 22.95 -0.40
CA VAL A 240 42.42 21.53 -0.24
C VAL A 240 43.93 21.36 -0.23
N ASN A 241 44.65 22.02 -1.14
CA ASN A 241 46.11 22.00 -1.20
C ASN A 241 46.74 22.61 0.07
N GLU A 242 46.27 23.77 0.51
CA GLU A 242 46.76 24.43 1.73
C GLU A 242 46.47 23.63 3.01
N SER A 243 45.35 22.90 3.03
CA SER A 243 44.97 22.07 4.18
C SER A 243 45.52 20.64 4.12
N GLU A 244 46.26 20.28 3.07
CA GLU A 244 46.77 18.93 2.79
C GLU A 244 45.70 17.84 2.89
N LYS A 245 44.44 18.19 2.55
CA LYS A 245 43.31 17.27 2.62
C LYS A 245 43.11 16.56 1.30
N TYR A 246 42.53 15.36 1.35
CA TYR A 246 42.05 14.65 0.16
C TYR A 246 40.56 14.89 -0.12
N TYR A 247 39.80 15.36 0.87
CA TYR A 247 38.35 15.57 0.78
C TYR A 247 37.87 16.61 1.81
N LEU A 248 36.86 17.39 1.44
CA LEU A 248 36.21 18.39 2.31
C LEU A 248 34.87 17.88 2.84
N GLY A 249 34.70 17.95 4.16
CA GLY A 249 33.42 17.62 4.80
C GLY A 249 32.58 18.86 5.14
N ILE A 250 31.38 18.62 5.65
CA ILE A 250 30.41 19.66 6.04
C ILE A 250 30.97 20.69 7.03
N GLN A 251 31.93 20.30 7.88
CA GLN A 251 32.60 21.20 8.81
C GLN A 251 33.58 22.14 8.11
N ASP A 252 34.24 21.67 7.05
CA ASP A 252 35.15 22.48 6.24
C ASP A 252 34.35 23.51 5.44
N TYR A 253 33.27 23.08 4.77
CA TYR A 253 32.35 24.01 4.12
C TYR A 253 31.77 25.04 5.09
N ASN A 254 31.41 24.65 6.32
CA ASN A 254 30.98 25.61 7.34
C ASN A 254 32.06 26.65 7.69
N LYS A 255 33.33 26.28 7.78
CA LYS A 255 34.44 27.23 8.00
C LYS A 255 34.62 28.16 6.80
N ILE A 256 34.55 27.62 5.58
CA ILE A 256 34.65 28.42 4.35
C ILE A 256 33.52 29.45 4.29
N LEU A 257 32.29 29.03 4.56
CA LEU A 257 31.13 29.93 4.56
C LEU A 257 31.23 31.01 5.63
N GLN A 258 31.83 30.72 6.80
CA GLN A 258 32.05 31.73 7.84
C GLN A 258 32.82 32.95 7.31
N ILE A 259 33.75 32.72 6.37
CA ILE A 259 34.57 33.74 5.75
C ILE A 259 33.88 34.31 4.50
N LYS A 260 33.35 33.46 3.63
CA LYS A 260 32.88 33.84 2.29
C LYS A 260 31.43 34.31 2.23
N ASN A 261 30.54 33.71 3.04
CA ASN A 261 29.12 34.05 3.05
C ASN A 261 28.50 33.80 4.42
N ARG A 262 28.47 34.86 5.23
CA ARG A 262 27.96 34.82 6.61
C ARG A 262 26.45 34.53 6.69
N THR A 263 25.67 34.91 5.67
CA THR A 263 24.24 34.62 5.61
C THR A 263 24.00 33.12 5.45
N LEU A 264 24.67 32.50 4.46
CA LEU A 264 24.56 31.06 4.22
C LEU A 264 25.14 30.25 5.39
N TYR A 265 26.24 30.71 5.99
CA TYR A 265 26.81 30.15 7.22
C TYR A 265 25.78 30.01 8.36
N TYR A 266 24.97 31.03 8.61
CA TYR A 266 23.91 30.94 9.62
C TYR A 266 22.73 30.07 9.14
N LYS A 267 22.39 30.13 7.85
CA LYS A 267 21.29 29.36 7.28
C LYS A 267 21.47 27.84 7.43
N ILE A 268 22.70 27.33 7.30
CA ILE A 268 22.98 25.88 7.39
C ILE A 268 23.10 25.34 8.83
N LYS A 269 23.03 26.21 9.86
CA LYS A 269 23.20 25.79 11.26
C LYS A 269 22.25 24.67 11.72
N PRO A 270 20.97 24.63 11.32
CA PRO A 270 20.09 23.52 11.66
C PRO A 270 20.63 22.16 11.17
N ILE A 271 21.17 22.11 9.96
CA ILE A 271 21.77 20.88 9.38
C ILE A 271 23.03 20.49 10.15
N LEU A 272 23.87 21.46 10.51
CA LEU A 272 25.07 21.19 11.30
C LEU A 272 24.75 20.65 12.70
N LYS A 273 23.66 21.13 13.32
CA LYS A 273 23.22 20.68 14.64
C LYS A 273 22.85 19.19 14.63
N ILE A 274 22.11 18.75 13.61
CA ILE A 274 21.67 17.35 13.50
C ILE A 274 22.79 16.40 13.02
N ASN A 275 23.94 16.92 12.58
CA ASN A 275 25.07 16.12 12.13
C ASN A 275 25.61 15.18 13.24
N LYS A 276 25.50 15.57 14.51
CA LYS A 276 25.87 14.70 15.64
C LYS A 276 24.95 13.48 15.72
N THR A 277 23.64 13.69 15.66
CA THR A 277 22.61 12.63 15.61
C THR A 277 22.77 11.75 14.37
N ARG A 278 23.05 12.35 13.20
CA ARG A 278 23.38 11.57 12.00
C ARG A 278 24.56 10.63 12.24
N ASN A 279 25.61 11.10 12.93
CA ASN A 279 26.79 10.28 13.18
C ASN A 279 26.52 9.12 14.15
N THR A 280 25.69 9.31 15.17
CA THR A 280 25.30 8.22 16.08
C THR A 280 24.48 7.16 15.33
N VAL A 281 23.50 7.59 14.53
CA VAL A 281 22.70 6.66 13.71
C VAL A 281 23.56 5.93 12.66
N ALA A 282 24.37 6.66 11.89
CA ALA A 282 25.09 6.09 10.74
C ALA A 282 26.36 5.30 11.10
N HIS A 283 27.07 5.70 12.16
CA HIS A 283 28.38 5.12 12.51
C HIS A 283 28.37 4.33 13.82
N LYS A 284 27.34 4.49 14.66
CA LYS A 284 27.19 3.72 15.90
C LYS A 284 25.94 2.82 15.91
N LEU A 285 25.06 2.97 14.92
CA LEU A 285 23.79 2.25 14.82
C LEU A 285 22.86 2.54 16.00
N ASP A 286 23.00 3.72 16.61
CA ASP A 286 22.13 4.16 17.71
C ASP A 286 20.71 4.47 17.18
N PRO A 287 19.65 4.17 17.95
CA PRO A 287 18.28 4.52 17.56
C PRO A 287 18.03 6.04 17.62
N LEU A 288 17.06 6.51 16.85
CA LEU A 288 16.57 7.89 16.92
C LEU A 288 15.57 8.07 18.05
N ASP A 289 15.73 9.12 18.86
CA ASP A 289 14.75 9.49 19.86
C ASP A 289 13.67 10.46 19.31
N SER A 290 12.58 10.62 20.08
CA SER A 290 11.44 11.45 19.66
C SER A 290 11.78 12.94 19.48
N GLU A 291 12.78 13.45 20.21
CA GLU A 291 13.16 14.86 20.17
C GLU A 291 14.07 15.14 18.97
N GLU A 292 14.94 14.18 18.63
CA GLU A 292 15.73 14.17 17.40
C GLU A 292 14.84 14.12 16.15
N LEU A 293 13.78 13.31 16.17
CA LEU A 293 12.81 13.25 15.08
C LEU A 293 12.12 14.60 14.82
N LYS A 294 11.77 15.35 15.87
CA LYS A 294 11.17 16.70 15.72
C LYS A 294 12.11 17.69 15.01
N GLN A 295 13.43 17.49 15.11
CA GLN A 295 14.41 18.37 14.46
C GLN A 295 14.49 18.16 12.94
N LEU A 296 14.03 17.02 12.40
CA LEU A 296 14.07 16.76 10.96
C LEU A 296 13.21 17.73 10.14
N GLY A 297 12.05 18.14 10.66
CA GLY A 297 11.16 19.08 9.96
C GLY A 297 11.87 20.41 9.62
N PRO A 298 12.42 21.14 10.62
CA PRO A 298 13.22 22.33 10.40
C PRO A 298 14.43 22.10 9.48
N VAL A 299 15.15 20.98 9.64
CA VAL A 299 16.32 20.65 8.82
C VAL A 299 15.95 20.49 7.35
N LEU A 300 14.86 19.76 7.05
CA LEU A 300 14.38 19.60 5.68
C LEU A 300 13.87 20.91 5.09
N LYS A 301 13.24 21.78 5.89
CA LYS A 301 12.85 23.12 5.45
C LYS A 301 14.08 23.94 5.06
N THR A 302 15.16 23.86 5.84
CA THR A 302 16.44 24.50 5.48
C THR A 302 17.01 23.92 4.19
N LEU A 303 17.10 22.59 4.08
CA LEU A 303 17.63 21.91 2.90
C LEU A 303 16.83 22.24 1.63
N LYS A 304 15.50 22.23 1.71
CA LYS A 304 14.61 22.67 0.63
C LYS A 304 14.93 24.10 0.20
N GLY A 305 15.11 24.98 1.17
CA GLY A 305 15.47 26.38 0.93
C GLY A 305 16.85 26.56 0.30
N LEU A 306 17.80 25.64 0.53
CA LEU A 306 19.10 25.63 -0.15
C LEU A 306 18.93 25.21 -1.62
N VAL A 307 18.25 24.07 -1.85
CA VAL A 307 17.98 23.56 -3.20
C VAL A 307 17.22 24.59 -4.04
N LYS A 308 16.19 25.19 -3.46
CA LYS A 308 15.34 26.17 -4.15
C LYS A 308 16.12 27.40 -4.60
N GLU A 309 16.92 27.98 -3.71
CA GLU A 309 17.68 29.21 -4.00
C GLU A 309 18.84 28.98 -4.96
N GLN A 310 19.63 27.92 -4.74
CA GLN A 310 20.82 27.65 -5.54
C GLN A 310 20.46 27.23 -6.97
N TYR A 311 19.43 26.39 -7.13
CA TYR A 311 19.06 25.81 -8.41
C TYR A 311 17.85 26.49 -9.07
N GLN A 312 17.38 27.61 -8.51
CA GLN A 312 16.26 28.43 -9.02
C GLN A 312 14.98 27.61 -9.27
N LEU A 313 14.72 26.62 -8.42
CA LEU A 313 13.52 25.79 -8.48
C LEU A 313 12.34 26.48 -7.78
N THR A 314 11.12 26.08 -8.12
CA THR A 314 9.88 26.63 -7.56
C THR A 314 9.30 25.74 -6.49
N GLU A 315 8.39 26.28 -5.67
CA GLU A 315 7.73 25.51 -4.61
C GLU A 315 6.96 24.29 -5.16
N LYS A 316 6.42 24.41 -6.38
CA LYS A 316 5.63 23.36 -7.03
C LYS A 316 6.49 22.14 -7.39
N ASP A 317 7.77 22.35 -7.70
CA ASP A 317 8.66 21.26 -8.16
C ASP A 317 8.88 20.21 -7.05
N PHE A 318 8.79 20.65 -5.79
CA PHE A 318 8.90 19.78 -4.63
C PHE A 318 7.63 18.99 -4.30
N ASN A 319 6.52 19.23 -5.01
CA ASN A 319 5.27 18.47 -4.83
C ASN A 319 5.21 17.23 -5.73
N PHE A 320 6.30 16.88 -6.42
CA PHE A 320 6.35 15.79 -7.41
C PHE A 320 5.61 14.51 -6.98
N TYR A 321 5.94 13.93 -5.83
CA TYR A 321 5.30 12.68 -5.37
C TYR A 321 3.84 12.87 -4.96
N LYS A 322 3.46 14.05 -4.48
CA LYS A 322 2.05 14.38 -4.16
C LYS A 322 1.21 14.48 -5.44
N ASP A 323 1.75 15.15 -6.46
CA ASP A 323 1.11 15.29 -7.76
C ASP A 323 1.03 13.94 -8.48
N LEU A 324 2.10 13.14 -8.42
CA LEU A 324 2.11 11.76 -8.92
C LEU A 324 1.04 10.91 -8.24
N ASN A 325 0.96 10.94 -6.90
CA ASN A 325 -0.07 10.18 -6.18
C ASN A 325 -1.47 10.58 -6.60
N LYS A 326 -1.72 11.89 -6.76
CA LYS A 326 -3.00 12.39 -7.27
C LYS A 326 -3.29 11.83 -8.66
N GLU A 327 -2.33 11.88 -9.57
CA GLU A 327 -2.47 11.34 -10.93
C GLU A 327 -2.75 9.83 -10.92
N LEU A 328 -1.98 9.05 -10.15
CA LEU A 328 -2.19 7.60 -10.02
C LEU A 328 -3.59 7.28 -9.46
N LEU A 329 -4.07 8.04 -8.47
CA LEU A 329 -5.40 7.85 -7.90
C LEU A 329 -6.53 8.25 -8.87
N GLU A 330 -6.29 9.18 -9.80
CA GLU A 330 -7.23 9.52 -10.87
C GLU A 330 -7.30 8.43 -11.94
N LEU A 331 -6.16 7.83 -12.30
CA LEU A 331 -6.10 6.68 -13.21
C LEU A 331 -6.82 5.43 -12.67
N LEU A 332 -7.02 5.38 -11.36
CA LEU A 332 -7.72 4.31 -10.65
C LEU A 332 -9.15 4.68 -10.28
N LYS A 333 -9.80 5.63 -10.97
CA LYS A 333 -11.24 5.88 -10.79
C LYS A 333 -12.09 4.79 -11.44
#